data_AF-A0A8H6WS52-F1
#
_entry.id   AF-A0A8H6WS52-F1
#
_cell.length_a   1.000
_cell.length_b   1.000
_cell.length_c   1.000
_cell.angle_alpha   90.00
_cell.angle_beta   90.00
_cell.angle_gamma   90.00
#
_symmetry.space_group_name_H-M   'P 1'
#
loop_
_entity.id
_entity.type
_entity.pdbx_description
1 polymer ?
#
loop_
_entity_poly.entity_id
_entity_poly.type
_entity_poly.pdbx_seq_one_letter_code
_entity_poly.pdbx_strand_id
1 'polypeptide(L)'
;MKIPPPCHGWPTSWISKTDYYAYLRPLLYRGWYLAPTPTQSTVLARSFTFHKPSVATRFSTEILNLTALEKHHPQWLNIACGASSSRVSLGTTTHSASNADNRIVPGITLRDVRFAALVASLPSAPAEHSDALMDELDESKSWMWFQQVIHSWPILDETHSRESTTLGGSPQC
;
A
#
# COMPACT_ATOMS: atom_id res chain seq x y z
N MET A 1 8.15 11.48 12.35
CA MET A 1 7.73 10.06 12.36
C MET A 1 8.95 9.18 12.34
N LYS A 2 8.94 8.04 13.05
CA LYS A 2 10.03 7.07 13.05
C LYS A 2 9.95 6.21 11.77
N ILE A 3 11.06 6.07 11.05
CA ILE A 3 11.15 5.20 9.88
C ILE A 3 11.47 3.77 10.36
N PRO A 4 10.72 2.73 9.97
CA PRO A 4 11.06 1.34 10.28
C PRO A 4 12.44 0.97 9.73
N PRO A 5 13.20 0.08 10.38
CA PRO A 5 14.47 -0.41 9.82
C PRO A 5 14.27 -1.14 8.48
N PRO A 6 15.32 -1.27 7.64
CA PRO A 6 15.26 -2.10 6.44
C PRO A 6 14.79 -3.52 6.76
N CYS A 7 13.90 -4.05 5.93
CA CYS A 7 13.38 -5.41 6.10
C CYS A 7 14.26 -6.41 5.34
N HIS A 8 14.69 -7.47 6.03
CA HIS A 8 15.48 -8.57 5.47
C HIS A 8 14.67 -9.87 5.51
N GLY A 9 14.98 -10.79 4.59
CA GLY A 9 14.33 -12.10 4.51
C GLY A 9 13.14 -12.15 3.54
N TRP A 10 12.90 -13.36 3.02
CA TRP A 10 11.78 -13.70 2.17
C TRP A 10 11.20 -15.05 2.62
N PRO A 11 9.88 -15.19 2.76
CA PRO A 11 8.86 -14.12 2.69
C PRO A 11 8.95 -13.14 3.86
N THR A 12 8.46 -11.91 3.68
CA THR A 12 8.34 -10.95 4.79
C THR A 12 7.03 -11.20 5.53
N SER A 13 7.06 -11.33 6.85
CA SER A 13 5.84 -11.56 7.64
C SER A 13 4.89 -10.35 7.57
N TRP A 14 3.60 -10.63 7.69
CA TRP A 14 2.60 -9.59 7.97
C TRP A 14 3.01 -8.76 9.18
N ILE A 15 2.60 -7.49 9.18
CA ILE A 15 2.96 -6.56 10.23
C ILE A 15 2.52 -7.07 11.61
N SER A 16 3.44 -7.02 12.58
CA SER A 16 3.13 -7.39 13.95
C SER A 16 2.31 -6.30 14.66
N LYS A 17 1.63 -6.66 15.76
CA LYS A 17 0.93 -5.67 16.61
C LYS A 17 1.88 -4.58 17.11
N THR A 18 3.11 -4.95 17.49
CA THR A 18 4.15 -4.02 17.96
C THR A 18 4.55 -3.04 16.86
N ASP A 19 4.80 -3.54 15.65
CA ASP A 19 5.18 -2.70 14.51
C ASP A 19 4.02 -1.83 14.02
N TYR A 20 2.79 -2.31 14.13
CA TYR A 20 1.61 -1.54 13.83
C TYR A 20 1.55 -0.27 14.66
N TYR A 21 1.68 -0.34 15.98
CA TYR A 21 1.64 0.86 16.82
C TYR A 21 2.86 1.75 16.63
N ALA A 22 4.04 1.14 16.45
CA ALA A 22 5.28 1.89 16.31
C ALA A 22 5.36 2.68 15.00
N TYR A 23 4.77 2.16 13.91
CA TYR A 23 5.04 2.66 12.57
C TYR A 23 3.81 2.87 11.69
N LEU A 24 2.89 1.91 11.62
CA LEU A 24 1.72 2.01 10.73
C LEU A 24 0.68 2.98 11.28
N ARG A 25 0.30 2.88 12.56
CA ARG A 25 -0.71 3.75 13.17
C ARG A 25 -0.36 5.24 13.01
N PRO A 26 0.89 5.69 13.25
CA PRO A 26 1.29 7.07 12.94
C PRO A 26 1.09 7.49 11.47
N LEU A 27 1.26 6.57 10.50
CA LEU A 27 0.97 6.87 9.09
C LEU A 27 -0.52 7.06 8.87
N LEU A 28 -1.35 6.24 9.51
CA LEU A 28 -2.80 6.35 9.41
C LEU A 28 -3.32 7.70 9.94
N TYR A 29 -2.76 8.21 11.04
CA TYR A 29 -3.02 9.56 11.54
C TYR A 29 -2.62 10.70 10.57
N ARG A 30 -1.82 10.38 9.55
CA ARG A 30 -1.28 11.34 8.58
C ARG A 30 -1.90 11.16 7.20
N GLY A 31 -3.10 10.61 7.15
CA GLY A 31 -3.87 10.46 5.91
C GLY A 31 -3.40 9.32 5.00
N TRP A 32 -2.56 8.40 5.51
CA TRP A 32 -2.46 7.09 4.88
C TRP A 32 -3.68 6.25 5.26
N TYR A 33 -4.12 5.38 4.37
CA TYR A 33 -5.29 4.54 4.61
C TYR A 33 -5.10 3.16 4.00
N LEU A 34 -5.89 2.22 4.50
CA LEU A 34 -5.97 0.88 3.93
C LEU A 34 -7.09 0.85 2.91
N ALA A 35 -6.79 0.35 1.71
CA ALA A 35 -7.78 0.19 0.66
C ALA A 35 -7.79 -1.24 0.14
N PRO A 36 -8.98 -1.79 -0.19
CA PRO A 36 -9.05 -3.04 -0.91
C PRO A 36 -8.56 -2.85 -2.34
N THR A 37 -8.04 -3.92 -2.92
CA THR A 37 -7.74 -4.01 -4.34
C THR A 37 -8.73 -4.96 -5.04
N PRO A 38 -8.86 -4.88 -6.39
CA PRO A 38 -9.64 -5.86 -7.14
C PRO A 38 -9.15 -7.30 -6.96
N THR A 39 -7.86 -7.48 -6.70
CA THR A 39 -7.23 -8.76 -6.35
C THR A 39 -7.43 -9.14 -4.87
N GLN A 40 -8.31 -8.44 -4.16
CA GLN A 40 -8.71 -8.66 -2.77
C GLN A 40 -7.57 -8.67 -1.74
N SER A 41 -6.44 -8.08 -2.08
CA SER A 41 -5.41 -7.71 -1.10
C SER A 41 -5.71 -6.34 -0.52
N THR A 42 -5.21 -6.10 0.70
CA THR A 42 -5.16 -4.75 1.27
C THR A 42 -3.89 -4.04 0.81
N VAL A 43 -4.02 -2.79 0.36
CA VAL A 43 -2.89 -1.87 0.11
C VAL A 43 -2.85 -0.76 1.15
N LEU A 44 -1.65 -0.31 1.48
CA LEU A 44 -1.40 0.92 2.20
C LEU A 44 -1.28 2.06 1.17
N ALA A 45 -2.21 2.99 1.20
CA ALA A 45 -2.39 3.99 0.15
C ALA A 45 -2.40 5.41 0.69
N ARG A 46 -2.06 6.37 -0.18
CA ARG A 46 -2.21 7.80 0.07
C ARG A 46 -2.36 8.57 -1.25
N SER A 47 -3.08 9.68 -1.17
CA SER A 47 -3.17 10.69 -2.23
C SER A 47 -2.57 12.02 -1.76
N PHE A 48 -1.72 12.59 -2.59
CA PHE A 48 -1.03 13.87 -2.36
C PHE A 48 -1.52 14.89 -3.38
N THR A 49 -1.93 16.06 -2.93
CA THR A 49 -2.41 17.14 -3.81
C THR A 49 -1.36 18.25 -3.86
N PHE A 50 -1.10 18.75 -5.06
CA PHE A 50 -0.09 19.76 -5.36
C PHE A 50 -0.71 20.91 -6.13
N HIS A 51 -0.38 22.14 -5.76
CA HIS A 51 -0.80 23.32 -6.52
C HIS A 51 0.00 23.51 -7.81
N LYS A 52 1.23 22.97 -7.88
CA LYS A 52 2.13 23.10 -9.02
C LYS A 52 2.38 21.73 -9.66
N PRO A 53 2.05 21.54 -10.96
CA PRO A 53 2.31 20.29 -11.65
C PRO A 53 3.79 19.88 -11.62
N SER A 54 4.71 20.84 -11.72
CA SER A 54 6.15 20.56 -11.65
C SER A 54 6.60 19.94 -10.32
N VAL A 55 5.96 20.30 -9.21
CA VAL A 55 6.25 19.71 -7.89
C VAL A 55 5.71 18.29 -7.81
N ALA A 56 4.51 18.05 -8.36
CA ALA A 56 3.94 16.71 -8.46
C ALA A 56 4.83 15.78 -9.30
N THR A 57 5.33 16.25 -10.45
CA THR A 57 6.26 15.49 -11.30
C THR A 57 7.55 15.15 -10.54
N ARG A 58 8.16 16.14 -9.86
CA ARG A 58 9.37 15.90 -9.05
C ARG A 58 9.13 14.88 -7.95
N PHE A 59 8.02 15.01 -7.21
CA PHE A 59 7.64 14.08 -6.16
C PHE A 59 7.48 12.65 -6.70
N SER A 60 6.84 12.47 -7.86
CA SER A 60 6.74 11.16 -8.52
C SER A 60 8.10 10.58 -8.91
N THR A 61 9.02 11.40 -9.41
CA THR A 61 10.40 10.96 -9.69
C THR A 61 11.12 10.52 -8.40
N GLU A 62 10.93 11.24 -7.30
CA GLU A 62 11.48 10.88 -6.00
C GLU A 62 10.91 9.53 -5.49
N ILE A 63 9.62 9.26 -5.69
CA ILE A 63 9.00 7.96 -5.39
C ILE A 63 9.60 6.83 -6.25
N LEU A 64 9.82 7.07 -7.54
CA LEU A 64 10.45 6.08 -8.42
C LEU A 64 11.89 5.77 -8.00
N ASN A 65 12.65 6.78 -7.57
CA ASN A 65 13.98 6.56 -7.03
C ASN A 65 13.94 5.74 -5.73
N LEU A 66 13.00 6.02 -4.82
CA LEU A 66 12.80 5.21 -3.61
C LEU A 66 12.44 3.76 -3.94
N THR A 67 11.62 3.54 -4.97
CA THR A 67 11.24 2.19 -5.42
C THR A 67 12.47 1.36 -5.79
N ALA A 68 13.41 1.96 -6.52
CA ALA A 68 14.67 1.31 -6.89
C ALA A 68 15.57 1.05 -5.68
N LEU A 69 15.68 2.01 -4.75
CA LEU A 69 16.51 1.90 -3.55
C LEU A 69 16.00 0.82 -2.57
N GLU A 70 14.69 0.82 -2.29
CA GLU A 70 14.06 -0.11 -1.36
C GLU A 70 13.74 -1.47 -2.01
N LYS A 71 13.95 -1.61 -3.32
CA LYS A 71 13.60 -2.79 -4.12
C LYS A 71 12.15 -3.24 -3.84
N HIS A 72 11.26 -2.26 -3.79
CA HIS A 72 9.85 -2.45 -3.42
C HIS A 72 9.00 -1.50 -4.24
N HIS A 73 8.18 -2.07 -5.12
CA HIS A 73 7.39 -1.32 -6.07
C HIS A 73 5.97 -1.13 -5.50
N PRO A 74 5.39 0.08 -5.60
CA PRO A 74 3.98 0.24 -5.31
C PRO A 74 3.18 -0.59 -6.30
N GLN A 75 2.03 -1.12 -5.85
CA GLN A 75 1.09 -1.82 -6.73
C GLN A 75 0.54 -0.88 -7.80
N TRP A 76 0.38 0.40 -7.45
CA TRP A 76 0.00 1.44 -8.40
C TRP A 76 0.58 2.80 -7.97
N LEU A 77 0.91 3.61 -8.98
CA LEU A 77 1.33 5.00 -8.85
C LEU A 77 0.64 5.80 -9.97
N ASN A 78 -0.30 6.66 -9.58
CA ASN A 78 -1.12 7.42 -10.49
C ASN A 78 -0.78 8.91 -10.37
N ILE A 79 -0.64 9.59 -11.50
CA ILE A 79 -0.42 11.03 -11.57
C ILE A 79 -1.56 11.63 -12.40
N ALA A 80 -2.38 12.45 -11.77
CA ALA A 80 -3.43 13.21 -12.43
C ALA A 80 -3.04 14.69 -12.46
N CYS A 81 -2.81 15.24 -13.64
CA CYS A 81 -2.46 16.65 -13.83
C CYS A 81 -3.71 17.44 -14.25
N GLY A 82 -4.16 18.36 -13.40
CA GLY A 82 -5.21 19.33 -13.72
C GLY A 82 -4.65 20.74 -13.89
N ALA A 83 -5.47 21.63 -14.44
CA ALA A 83 -5.08 23.03 -14.69
C ALA A 83 -4.78 23.82 -13.40
N SER A 84 -5.48 23.52 -12.30
CA SER A 84 -5.37 24.22 -11.01
C SER A 84 -4.74 23.40 -9.89
N SER A 85 -4.67 22.07 -10.06
CA SER A 85 -4.05 21.17 -9.09
C SER A 85 -3.62 19.87 -9.78
N SER A 86 -2.58 19.24 -9.25
CA SER A 86 -2.15 17.91 -9.63
C SER A 86 -2.26 16.98 -8.44
N ARG A 87 -2.59 15.71 -8.67
CA ARG A 87 -2.69 14.68 -7.64
C ARG A 87 -1.74 13.54 -7.96
N VAL A 88 -0.94 13.14 -6.98
CA VAL A 88 -0.14 11.91 -7.03
C VAL A 88 -0.73 10.95 -6.02
N SER A 89 -1.17 9.79 -6.46
CA SER A 89 -1.74 8.77 -5.58
C SER A 89 -0.93 7.49 -5.73
N LEU A 90 -0.69 6.80 -4.62
CA LEU A 90 0.00 5.51 -4.65
C LEU A 90 -0.61 4.52 -3.66
N GLY A 91 -0.42 3.23 -3.93
CA GLY A 91 -0.77 2.14 -3.03
C GLY A 91 0.29 1.05 -3.08
N THR A 92 0.68 0.55 -1.91
CA THR A 92 1.70 -0.49 -1.78
C THR A 92 1.19 -1.69 -0.98
N THR A 93 1.59 -2.88 -1.41
CA THR A 93 1.36 -4.14 -0.72
C THR A 93 2.50 -5.10 -1.04
N THR A 94 2.80 -6.02 -0.12
CA THR A 94 3.79 -7.06 -0.37
C THR A 94 3.10 -8.29 -0.93
N HIS A 95 3.32 -8.60 -2.22
CA HIS A 95 2.68 -9.73 -2.91
C HIS A 95 3.05 -11.12 -2.35
N SER A 96 4.28 -11.26 -1.82
CA SER A 96 4.81 -12.52 -1.27
C SER A 96 5.01 -12.41 0.25
N ALA A 97 4.00 -11.88 0.93
CA ALA A 97 4.02 -11.79 2.38
C ALA A 97 3.66 -13.14 3.01
N SER A 98 4.08 -13.35 4.26
CA SER A 98 3.72 -14.54 5.04
C SER A 98 2.71 -14.17 6.13
N ASN A 99 1.56 -14.84 6.15
CA ASN A 99 0.57 -14.66 7.20
C ASN A 99 0.91 -15.48 8.47
N ALA A 100 0.03 -15.43 9.49
CA ALA A 100 0.23 -16.16 10.74
C ALA A 100 0.26 -17.70 10.58
N ASP A 101 -0.27 -18.23 9.48
CA ASP A 101 -0.29 -19.66 9.16
C ASP A 101 0.92 -20.08 8.28
N ASN A 102 1.92 -19.20 8.13
CA ASN A 102 3.05 -19.35 7.22
C ASN A 102 2.68 -19.52 5.74
N ARG A 103 1.48 -19.11 5.34
CA ARG A 103 1.05 -19.12 3.93
C ARG A 103 1.56 -17.88 3.22
N ILE A 104 1.93 -18.05 1.95
CA ILE A 104 2.35 -16.94 1.09
C ILE A 104 1.11 -16.30 0.49
N VAL A 105 0.75 -15.12 1.00
CA VAL A 105 -0.42 -14.36 0.57
C VAL A 105 -0.11 -12.87 0.60
N PRO A 106 -0.67 -12.06 -0.31
CA PRO A 106 -0.50 -10.61 -0.27
C PRO A 106 -0.93 -10.01 1.07
N GLY A 107 -0.22 -8.99 1.53
CA GLY A 107 -0.60 -8.29 2.76
C GLY A 107 0.35 -7.16 3.11
N ILE A 108 -0.03 -6.42 4.15
CA ILE A 108 0.77 -5.31 4.66
C ILE A 108 1.89 -5.85 5.53
N THR A 109 3.13 -5.58 5.11
CA THR A 109 4.33 -5.91 5.87
C THR A 109 5.05 -4.66 6.32
N LEU A 110 6.11 -4.83 7.12
CA LEU A 110 6.96 -3.71 7.52
C LEU A 110 7.68 -3.05 6.31
N ARG A 111 7.80 -3.75 5.18
CA ARG A 111 8.35 -3.20 3.94
C ARG A 111 7.44 -2.11 3.35
N ASP A 112 6.14 -2.37 3.31
CA ASP A 112 5.12 -1.41 2.88
C ASP A 112 5.11 -0.16 3.77
N VAL A 113 5.15 -0.38 5.08
CA VAL A 113 5.18 0.68 6.10
C VAL A 113 6.44 1.51 6.00
N ARG A 114 7.60 0.87 5.79
CA ARG A 114 8.88 1.57 5.60
C ARG A 114 8.85 2.43 4.35
N PHE A 115 8.38 1.89 3.24
CA PHE A 115 8.24 2.62 1.99
C PHE A 115 7.32 3.83 2.16
N ALA A 116 6.16 3.66 2.78
CA ALA A 116 5.24 4.75 3.08
C ALA A 116 5.86 5.84 3.98
N ALA A 117 6.59 5.45 5.03
CA ALA A 117 7.30 6.39 5.89
C ALA A 117 8.40 7.17 5.15
N LEU A 118 9.11 6.53 4.23
CA LEU A 118 10.11 7.19 3.38
C LEU A 118 9.46 8.17 2.42
N VAL A 119 8.36 7.78 1.75
CA VAL A 119 7.60 8.68 0.88
C VAL A 119 7.10 9.91 1.63
N ALA A 120 6.58 9.72 2.85
CA ALA A 120 6.13 10.82 3.70
C ALA A 120 7.28 11.76 4.15
N SER A 121 8.53 11.29 4.10
CA SER A 121 9.72 12.08 4.44
C SER A 121 10.39 12.76 3.24
N LEU A 122 9.86 12.57 2.03
CA LEU A 122 10.46 13.16 0.82
C LEU A 122 10.40 14.70 0.86
N PRO A 123 11.44 15.38 0.33
CA PRO A 123 11.48 16.85 0.32
C PRO A 123 10.33 17.50 -0.43
N SER A 124 9.83 16.84 -1.49
CA SER A 124 8.71 17.36 -2.28
C SER A 124 7.34 16.95 -1.74
N ALA A 125 7.26 16.23 -0.62
CA ALA A 125 5.97 15.86 -0.04
C ALA A 125 5.21 17.13 0.44
N PRO A 126 3.89 17.25 0.19
CA PRO A 126 3.11 18.36 0.72
C PRO A 126 3.03 18.26 2.24
N ALA A 127 2.83 19.41 2.90
CA ALA A 127 2.64 19.45 4.34
C ALA A 127 1.48 18.55 4.76
N GLU A 128 1.67 17.80 5.85
CA GLU A 128 0.67 16.87 6.34
C GLU A 128 -0.45 17.65 7.05
N HIS A 129 -1.68 17.50 6.59
CA HIS A 129 -2.87 17.81 7.38
C HIS A 129 -3.33 16.53 8.07
N SER A 130 -3.49 16.57 9.40
CA SER A 130 -4.06 15.46 10.15
C SER A 130 -5.54 15.34 9.82
N ASP A 131 -5.93 14.31 9.09
CA ASP A 131 -7.33 13.90 9.01
C ASP A 131 -7.65 13.12 10.29
N ALA A 132 -8.49 13.71 11.14
CA ALA A 132 -8.79 13.29 12.52
C ALA A 132 -9.56 11.96 12.65
N LEU A 133 -9.62 11.12 11.59
CA LEU A 133 -10.43 9.90 11.59
C LEU A 133 -9.94 8.84 12.60
N MET A 134 -8.68 8.92 13.02
CA MET A 134 -8.06 7.95 13.96
C MET A 134 -8.02 8.45 15.42
N ASP A 135 -8.44 9.68 15.71
CA ASP A 135 -8.33 10.27 17.05
C ASP A 135 -9.32 9.64 18.06
N GLU A 136 -10.39 9.00 17.58
CA GLU A 136 -11.43 8.40 18.43
C GLU A 136 -11.17 6.92 18.81
N LEU A 137 -10.20 6.25 18.18
CA LEU A 137 -9.90 4.85 18.46
C LEU A 137 -8.79 4.73 19.51
N ASP A 138 -9.14 4.17 20.68
CA ASP A 138 -8.14 3.69 21.64
C ASP A 138 -7.24 2.60 21.02
N GLU A 139 -6.09 2.32 21.63
CA GLU A 139 -5.09 1.42 21.05
C GLU A 139 -5.68 0.05 20.73
N SER A 140 -6.47 -0.53 21.64
CA SER A 140 -7.01 -1.88 21.47
C SER A 140 -8.01 -1.92 20.32
N LYS A 141 -8.90 -0.94 20.23
CA LYS A 141 -9.89 -0.83 19.14
C LYS A 141 -9.21 -0.60 17.80
N SER A 142 -8.12 0.18 17.75
CA SER A 142 -7.43 0.47 16.49
C SER A 142 -6.76 -0.78 15.89
N TRP A 143 -6.17 -1.65 16.73
CA TRP A 143 -5.61 -2.92 16.27
C TRP A 143 -6.70 -3.91 15.82
N MET A 144 -7.80 -4.02 16.57
CA MET A 144 -8.91 -4.89 16.15
C MET A 144 -9.54 -4.43 14.84
N TRP A 145 -9.75 -3.13 14.67
CA TRP A 145 -10.19 -2.54 13.41
C TRP A 145 -9.21 -2.89 12.28
N PHE A 146 -7.91 -2.75 12.50
CA PHE A 146 -6.90 -3.12 11.52
C PHE A 146 -7.01 -4.59 11.12
N GLN A 147 -7.08 -5.50 12.09
CA GLN A 147 -7.25 -6.93 11.84
C GLN A 147 -8.54 -7.21 11.07
N GLN A 148 -9.64 -6.59 11.46
CA GLN A 148 -10.90 -6.72 10.74
C GLN A 148 -10.75 -6.29 9.29
N VAL A 149 -10.14 -5.14 9.01
CA VAL A 149 -9.92 -4.66 7.64
C VAL A 149 -9.07 -5.64 6.83
N ILE A 150 -7.92 -6.10 7.35
CA ILE A 150 -7.03 -6.99 6.56
C ILE A 150 -7.59 -8.40 6.37
N HIS A 151 -8.48 -8.86 7.26
CA HIS A 151 -9.10 -10.20 7.19
C HIS A 151 -10.51 -10.20 6.57
N SER A 152 -11.19 -9.06 6.47
CA SER A 152 -12.56 -8.98 5.93
C SER A 152 -12.64 -9.06 4.41
N TRP A 153 -11.51 -8.95 3.71
CA TRP A 153 -11.48 -9.08 2.25
C TRP A 153 -11.24 -10.55 1.90
N PRO A 154 -12.23 -11.26 1.33
CA PRO A 154 -12.07 -12.67 0.99
C PRO A 154 -10.96 -12.79 -0.06
N ILE A 155 -9.98 -13.66 0.16
CA ILE A 155 -9.05 -14.06 -0.90
C ILE A 155 -9.85 -14.95 -1.86
N LEU A 156 -10.15 -14.49 -3.07
CA LEU A 156 -10.60 -15.36 -4.15
C LEU A 156 -9.43 -16.30 -4.41
N ASP A 157 -9.66 -17.56 -4.09
CA ASP A 157 -8.77 -18.64 -4.45
C ASP A 157 -8.67 -18.67 -5.99
N GLU A 158 -7.49 -18.33 -6.54
CA GLU A 158 -7.22 -18.35 -7.99
C GLU A 158 -7.27 -19.78 -8.58
N THR A 159 -7.60 -20.80 -7.79
CA THR A 159 -7.68 -22.19 -8.25
C THR A 159 -8.85 -22.48 -9.21
N HIS A 160 -9.77 -21.53 -9.45
CA HIS A 160 -10.93 -21.76 -10.33
C HIS A 160 -10.91 -21.06 -11.71
N SER A 161 -9.79 -20.51 -12.17
CA SER A 161 -9.71 -19.88 -13.52
C SER A 161 -8.89 -20.67 -14.57
N ARG A 162 -8.63 -21.96 -14.36
CA ARG A 162 -7.87 -22.80 -15.32
C ARG A 162 -8.65 -23.88 -16.06
N GLU A 163 -9.98 -23.89 -16.00
CA GLU A 163 -10.80 -24.79 -16.82
C GLU A 163 -11.77 -23.99 -17.69
N SER A 164 -11.30 -23.52 -18.85
CA SER A 164 -12.12 -23.26 -20.06
C SER A 164 -11.25 -22.72 -21.19
N THR A 165 -10.39 -23.54 -21.78
CA THR A 165 -9.96 -23.33 -23.17
C THR A 165 -9.65 -24.66 -23.84
N THR A 166 -10.71 -25.40 -24.15
CA THR A 166 -10.70 -26.38 -25.23
C THR A 166 -11.94 -26.17 -26.08
N LEU A 167 -11.74 -26.25 -27.39
CA LEU A 167 -12.71 -26.24 -28.51
C LEU A 167 -12.90 -24.91 -29.23
N GLY A 168 -12.55 -24.93 -30.52
CA GLY A 168 -12.93 -23.91 -31.49
C GLY A 168 -12.14 -24.07 -32.79
N GLY A 169 -12.41 -25.15 -33.52
CA GLY A 169 -11.77 -25.48 -34.80
C GLY A 169 -11.99 -24.43 -35.90
N SER A 170 -11.07 -24.45 -36.86
CA SER A 170 -11.12 -23.68 -38.10
C SER A 170 -12.36 -23.98 -38.92
N PRO A 171 -12.93 -22.99 -39.63
CA PRO A 171 -13.65 -23.24 -40.86
C PRO A 171 -12.70 -23.00 -42.06
N GLN A 172 -12.61 -24.03 -42.92
CA GLN A 172 -12.16 -23.90 -44.30
C GLN A 172 -13.34 -23.46 -45.19
N CYS A 173 -12.95 -22.87 -46.33
CA CYS A 173 -13.72 -22.35 -47.49
C CYS A 173 -13.97 -20.84 -47.46
#